data_AF-A0A8T4KFT8-F1
#
_entry.id   AF-A0A8T4KFT8-F1
#
_cell.length_a   1.000
_cell.length_b   1.000
_cell.length_c   1.000
_cell.angle_alpha   90.00
_cell.angle_beta   90.00
_cell.angle_gamma   90.00
#
_symmetry.space_group_name_H-M   'P 1'
#
loop_
_entity.id
_entity.type
_entity.pdbx_description
1 polymer ?
#
loop_
_entity_poly.entity_id
_entity_poly.type
_entity_poly.pdbx_seq_one_letter_code
_entity_poly.pdbx_strand_id
1 'polypeptide(L)'
;MVLFLDDLIFWSNFLSNLLATIIGAIIGILGAIFIDKRIKRHKKSQEMWDILNSLRDEIGKNIELLEQIKRELATPNYVIYYNLQLSTWEAVSSKGLTTLDLSFLKKINHLYYEYELIVRKINIQLDMSFTPLVTMPQFTQLRSLIVGSILQQCDVLIKESYEVLCDIKILTESRKV
;
A
#
# COMPACT_ATOMS: atom_id res chain seq x y z
N MET A 1 53.56 45.75 -32.96
CA MET A 1 52.60 45.02 -33.81
C MET A 1 52.57 43.52 -33.54
N VAL A 2 53.71 42.88 -33.19
CA VAL A 2 53.75 41.45 -32.80
C VAL A 2 52.97 41.16 -31.50
N LEU A 3 53.09 42.02 -30.48
CA LEU A 3 52.39 41.87 -29.19
C LEU A 3 50.85 41.85 -29.29
N PHE A 4 50.24 42.45 -30.32
CA PHE A 4 48.78 42.47 -30.49
C PHE A 4 48.23 41.17 -31.12
N LEU A 5 49.06 40.44 -31.87
CA LEU A 5 48.67 39.18 -32.50
C LEU A 5 48.65 38.03 -31.47
N ASP A 6 49.61 38.02 -30.56
CA ASP A 6 49.70 36.99 -29.51
C ASP A 6 48.54 37.10 -28.51
N ASP A 7 48.13 38.32 -28.14
CA ASP A 7 46.95 38.55 -27.30
C ASP A 7 45.65 38.10 -27.97
N LEU A 8 45.46 38.37 -29.27
CA LEU A 8 44.28 37.92 -30.02
C LEU A 8 44.21 36.39 -30.12
N ILE A 9 45.34 35.72 -30.31
CA ILE A 9 45.43 34.26 -30.37
C ILE A 9 45.15 33.65 -28.99
N PHE A 10 45.69 34.24 -27.91
CA PHE A 10 45.40 33.82 -26.55
C PHE A 10 43.92 33.94 -26.21
N TRP A 11 43.31 35.10 -26.44
CA TRP A 11 41.89 35.34 -26.15
C TRP A 11 40.97 34.44 -26.98
N SER A 12 41.28 34.21 -28.26
CA SER A 12 40.50 33.29 -29.11
C SER A 12 40.50 31.86 -28.57
N ASN A 13 41.68 31.35 -28.20
CA ASN A 13 41.82 29.98 -27.66
C ASN A 13 41.20 29.86 -26.25
N PHE A 14 41.39 30.86 -25.39
CA PHE A 14 40.80 30.89 -24.05
C PHE A 14 39.27 30.95 -24.12
N LEU A 15 38.69 31.83 -24.95
CA LEU A 15 37.24 31.93 -25.11
C LEU A 15 36.64 30.64 -25.68
N SER A 16 37.29 30.04 -26.68
CA SER A 16 36.82 28.80 -27.29
C SER A 16 36.81 27.63 -26.29
N ASN A 17 37.89 27.47 -25.52
CA ASN A 17 37.98 26.43 -24.49
C ASN A 17 36.99 26.67 -23.32
N LEU A 18 36.82 27.92 -22.89
CA LEU A 18 35.86 28.29 -21.85
C LEU A 18 34.42 28.05 -22.31
N LEU A 19 34.08 28.44 -23.54
CA LEU A 19 32.75 28.19 -24.13
C LEU A 19 32.49 26.68 -24.31
N ALA A 20 33.47 25.92 -24.81
CA ALA A 20 33.36 24.47 -24.93
C ALA A 20 33.13 23.80 -23.57
N THR A 21 33.81 24.26 -22.52
CA THR A 21 33.64 23.75 -21.15
C THR A 21 32.27 24.10 -20.57
N ILE A 22 31.80 25.34 -20.75
CA ILE A 22 30.47 25.76 -20.29
C ILE A 22 29.37 25.00 -21.03
N ILE A 23 29.45 24.88 -22.35
CA ILE A 23 28.49 24.13 -23.16
C ILE A 23 28.50 22.65 -22.75
N GLY A 24 29.68 22.06 -22.58
CA GLY A 24 29.83 20.69 -22.10
C GLY A 24 29.20 20.48 -20.71
N ALA A 25 29.41 21.42 -19.79
CA ALA A 25 28.80 21.38 -18.45
C ALA A 25 27.27 21.50 -18.50
N ILE A 26 26.72 22.43 -19.31
CA ILE A 26 25.28 22.60 -19.48
C ILE A 26 24.64 21.34 -20.07
N ILE A 27 25.22 20.78 -21.13
CA ILE A 27 24.72 19.54 -21.74
C ILE A 27 24.81 18.38 -20.74
N GLY A 28 25.91 18.29 -19.99
CA GLY A 28 26.09 17.28 -18.94
C GLY A 28 25.03 17.36 -17.84
N ILE A 29 24.74 18.56 -17.34
CA ILE A 29 23.71 18.80 -16.31
C ILE A 29 22.32 18.45 -16.86
N LEU A 30 21.97 18.90 -18.06
CA LEU A 30 20.68 18.60 -18.68
C LEU A 30 20.51 17.09 -18.93
N GLY A 31 21.56 16.43 -19.41
CA GLY A 31 21.59 14.97 -19.61
C GLY A 31 21.40 14.22 -18.29
N ALA A 32 22.12 14.61 -17.24
CA ALA A 32 22.00 14.00 -15.91
C ALA A 32 20.59 14.15 -15.33
N ILE A 33 19.98 15.34 -15.45
CA ILE A 33 18.59 15.58 -15.01
C ILE A 33 17.61 14.70 -15.78
N PHE A 34 17.80 14.52 -17.08
CA PHE A 34 16.91 13.70 -17.90
C PHE A 34 16.99 12.21 -17.53
N ILE A 35 18.20 11.70 -17.31
CA ILE A 35 18.43 10.32 -16.88
C ILE A 35 17.86 10.09 -15.48
N ASP A 36 18.15 10.98 -14.52
CA ASP A 36 17.64 10.88 -13.15
C ASP A 36 16.10 10.90 -13.12
N LYS A 37 15.47 11.76 -13.93
CA LYS A 37 13.99 11.77 -14.07
C LYS A 37 13.45 10.46 -14.62
N ARG A 38 14.12 9.82 -15.59
CA ARG A 38 13.68 8.51 -16.13
C ARG A 38 13.80 7.41 -15.09
N ILE A 39 14.94 7.32 -14.40
CA ILE A 39 15.18 6.30 -13.38
C ILE A 39 14.18 6.45 -12.23
N LYS A 40 13.95 7.67 -11.74
CA LYS A 40 12.95 7.93 -10.69
C LYS A 40 11.54 7.52 -11.10
N ARG A 41 11.12 7.76 -12.35
CA ARG A 41 9.81 7.33 -12.86
C ARG A 41 9.68 5.82 -12.90
N HIS A 42 10.69 5.11 -13.42
CA HIS A 42 10.68 3.64 -13.44
C HIS A 42 10.64 3.06 -12.03
N LYS A 43 11.49 3.55 -11.13
CA LYS A 43 11.52 3.10 -9.73
C LYS A 43 10.16 3.32 -9.04
N LYS A 44 9.57 4.51 -9.20
CA LYS A 44 8.25 4.81 -8.63
C LYS A 44 7.13 3.93 -9.20
N SER A 45 7.21 3.60 -10.49
CA SER A 45 6.23 2.71 -11.12
C SER A 45 6.34 1.28 -10.58
N GLN A 46 7.58 0.78 -10.46
CA GLN A 46 7.87 -0.55 -9.92
C GLN A 46 7.47 -0.65 -8.45
N GLU A 47 7.86 0.31 -7.61
CA GLU A 47 7.44 0.37 -6.21
C GLU A 47 5.91 0.36 -6.07
N MET A 48 5.20 1.10 -6.91
CA MET A 48 3.73 1.09 -6.90
C MET A 48 3.16 -0.27 -7.30
N TRP A 49 3.75 -0.93 -8.31
CA TRP A 49 3.32 -2.25 -8.74
C TRP A 49 3.53 -3.30 -7.64
N ASP A 50 4.68 -3.27 -6.97
CA ASP A 50 5.00 -4.13 -5.84
C ASP A 50 4.02 -3.92 -4.67
N ILE A 51 3.68 -2.65 -4.39
CA ILE A 51 2.67 -2.28 -3.39
C ILE A 51 1.30 -2.86 -3.74
N LEU A 52 0.82 -2.63 -4.97
CA LEU A 52 -0.50 -3.08 -5.40
C LEU A 52 -0.61 -4.61 -5.37
N ASN A 53 0.44 -5.33 -5.75
CA ASN A 53 0.46 -6.79 -5.63
C ASN A 53 0.49 -7.25 -4.19
N SER A 54 1.28 -6.61 -3.33
CA SER A 54 1.32 -6.96 -1.91
C SER A 54 -0.05 -6.76 -1.26
N LEU A 55 -0.75 -5.67 -1.58
CA LEU A 55 -2.13 -5.42 -1.13
C LEU A 55 -3.10 -6.45 -1.69
N ARG A 56 -2.96 -6.82 -2.98
CA ARG A 56 -3.78 -7.86 -3.61
C ARG A 56 -3.65 -9.19 -2.87
N ASP A 57 -2.42 -9.60 -2.57
CA ASP A 57 -2.15 -10.87 -1.92
C ASP A 57 -2.66 -10.88 -0.47
N GLU A 58 -2.49 -9.78 0.27
CA GLU A 58 -3.01 -9.65 1.63
C GLU A 58 -4.55 -9.63 1.67
N ILE A 59 -5.19 -8.87 0.78
CA ILE A 59 -6.67 -8.85 0.68
C ILE A 59 -7.18 -10.23 0.28
N GLY A 60 -6.54 -10.91 -0.67
CA GLY A 60 -6.90 -12.27 -1.06
C GLY A 60 -6.86 -13.25 0.10
N LYS A 61 -5.79 -13.24 0.89
CA LYS A 61 -5.67 -14.05 2.11
C LYS A 61 -6.72 -13.68 3.16
N ASN A 62 -7.02 -12.38 3.33
CA ASN A 62 -8.03 -11.95 4.29
C ASN A 62 -9.43 -12.41 3.89
N ILE A 63 -9.75 -12.50 2.60
CA ILE A 63 -11.00 -13.12 2.14
C ILE A 63 -11.07 -14.58 2.59
N GLU A 64 -10.01 -15.36 2.37
CA GLU A 64 -9.94 -16.76 2.79
C GLU A 64 -10.12 -16.90 4.31
N LEU A 65 -9.48 -16.02 5.09
CA LEU A 65 -9.61 -15.98 6.56
C LEU A 65 -11.02 -15.56 7.00
N LEU A 66 -11.65 -14.59 6.35
CA LEU A 66 -13.02 -14.17 6.65
C LEU A 66 -14.01 -15.30 6.38
N GLU A 67 -13.85 -16.03 5.27
CA GLU A 67 -14.66 -17.21 4.98
C GLU A 67 -14.43 -18.32 6.00
N GLN A 68 -13.18 -18.52 6.44
CA GLN A 68 -12.85 -19.49 7.48
C GLN A 68 -13.50 -19.12 8.81
N ILE A 69 -13.37 -17.86 9.25
CA ILE A 69 -14.03 -17.30 10.45
C ILE A 69 -15.53 -17.55 10.36
N LYS A 70 -16.15 -17.26 9.22
CA LYS A 70 -17.58 -17.47 9.01
C LYS A 70 -17.99 -18.94 9.17
N ARG A 71 -17.23 -19.87 8.58
CA ARG A 71 -17.49 -21.32 8.71
C ARG A 71 -17.30 -21.81 10.14
N GLU A 72 -16.26 -21.36 10.81
CA GLU A 72 -15.91 -21.80 12.16
C GLU A 72 -16.88 -21.25 13.21
N LEU A 73 -17.25 -19.96 13.13
CA LEU A 73 -18.23 -19.34 14.02
C LEU A 73 -19.67 -19.81 13.82
N ALA A 74 -19.97 -20.48 12.69
CA ALA A 74 -21.23 -21.21 12.53
C ALA A 74 -21.32 -22.42 13.48
N THR A 75 -20.19 -22.93 13.95
CA THR A 75 -20.14 -23.98 14.97
C THR A 75 -20.41 -23.38 16.35
N PRO A 76 -21.40 -23.88 17.10
CA PRO A 76 -21.69 -23.39 18.44
C PRO A 76 -20.45 -23.47 19.34
N ASN A 77 -20.23 -22.42 20.13
CA ASN A 77 -19.13 -22.36 21.11
C ASN A 77 -17.70 -22.38 20.54
N TYR A 78 -17.52 -22.29 19.22
CA TYR A 78 -16.20 -22.13 18.64
C TYR A 78 -15.57 -20.78 19.03
N VAL A 79 -14.25 -20.75 19.19
CA VAL A 79 -13.46 -19.57 19.53
C VAL A 79 -12.36 -19.42 18.49
N ILE A 80 -12.24 -18.22 17.93
CA ILE A 80 -11.23 -17.92 16.91
C ILE A 80 -9.91 -17.58 17.63
N TYR A 81 -8.82 -18.24 17.23
CA TYR A 81 -7.47 -18.05 17.81
C TYR A 81 -6.47 -17.41 16.84
N TYR A 82 -6.94 -16.97 15.68
CA TYR A 82 -6.13 -16.33 14.65
C TYR A 82 -6.78 -15.00 14.24
N ASN A 83 -5.99 -14.12 13.62
CA ASN A 83 -6.42 -12.79 13.21
C ASN A 83 -6.21 -12.59 11.70
N LEU A 84 -6.87 -11.55 11.17
CA LEU A 84 -6.64 -11.08 9.81
C LEU A 84 -5.21 -10.53 9.66
N GLN A 85 -4.68 -10.59 8.45
CA GLN A 85 -3.36 -10.07 8.12
C GLN A 85 -3.45 -8.57 7.78
N LEU A 86 -2.82 -7.71 8.59
CA LEU A 86 -2.88 -6.24 8.43
C LEU A 86 -1.52 -5.58 8.15
N SER A 87 -0.44 -6.37 8.20
CA SER A 87 0.94 -5.88 8.18
C SER A 87 1.32 -5.12 6.91
N THR A 88 0.76 -5.48 5.75
CA THR A 88 1.13 -4.86 4.48
C THR A 88 0.62 -3.43 4.42
N TRP A 89 -0.61 -3.18 4.86
CA TRP A 89 -1.15 -1.82 4.88
C TRP A 89 -0.42 -0.91 5.85
N GLU A 90 -0.07 -1.38 7.04
CA GLU A 90 0.75 -0.62 8.01
C GLU A 90 2.11 -0.23 7.39
N ALA A 91 2.76 -1.17 6.70
CA ALA A 91 4.04 -0.93 6.04
C ALA A 91 3.94 -0.01 4.81
N VAL A 92 2.79 0.00 4.13
CA VAL A 92 2.58 0.75 2.88
C VAL A 92 2.02 2.15 3.12
N SER A 93 1.11 2.32 4.08
CA SER A 93 0.48 3.60 4.42
C SER A 93 1.51 4.66 4.84
N SER A 94 2.59 4.23 5.50
CA SER A 94 3.72 5.07 5.91
C SER A 94 4.62 5.53 4.75
N LYS A 95 4.57 4.86 3.58
CA LYS A 95 5.40 5.18 2.41
C LYS A 95 4.82 6.26 1.50
N GLY A 96 3.69 6.87 1.88
CA GLY A 96 3.12 8.01 1.16
C GLY A 96 2.62 7.63 -0.24
N LEU A 97 1.44 7.01 -0.31
CA LEU A 97 0.74 6.58 -1.54
C LEU A 97 0.23 7.71 -2.43
N THR A 98 0.97 8.81 -2.54
CA THR A 98 0.59 10.06 -3.23
C THR A 98 0.25 9.92 -4.71
N THR A 99 0.55 8.77 -5.33
CA THR A 99 0.24 8.48 -6.74
C THR A 99 -0.96 7.58 -6.97
N LEU A 100 -1.63 7.12 -5.93
CA LEU A 100 -2.92 6.44 -6.08
C LEU A 100 -4.06 7.45 -6.06
N ASP A 101 -5.14 7.11 -6.77
CA ASP A 101 -6.35 7.92 -6.75
C ASP A 101 -6.92 8.00 -5.32
N LEU A 102 -7.39 9.19 -4.94
CA LEU A 102 -7.90 9.45 -3.60
C LEU A 102 -9.13 8.57 -3.30
N SER A 103 -9.97 8.30 -4.30
CA SER A 103 -11.15 7.44 -4.09
C SER A 103 -10.74 6.01 -3.77
N PHE A 104 -9.75 5.47 -4.49
CA PHE A 104 -9.19 4.15 -4.23
C PHE A 104 -8.53 4.07 -2.84
N LEU A 105 -7.76 5.10 -2.46
CA LEU A 105 -7.16 5.18 -1.13
C LEU A 105 -8.21 5.21 -0.01
N LYS A 106 -9.34 5.89 -0.22
CA LYS A 106 -10.44 5.90 0.75
C LYS A 106 -11.06 4.51 0.90
N LYS A 107 -11.26 3.79 -0.21
CA LYS A 107 -11.78 2.40 -0.17
C LYS A 107 -10.84 1.48 0.60
N ILE A 108 -9.54 1.52 0.31
CA ILE A 108 -8.54 0.72 1.02
C ILE A 108 -8.53 1.07 2.51
N ASN A 109 -8.46 2.36 2.87
CA ASN A 109 -8.51 2.79 4.26
C ASN A 109 -9.76 2.29 5.00
N HIS A 110 -10.92 2.40 4.36
CA HIS A 110 -12.17 1.91 4.94
C HIS A 110 -12.12 0.39 5.15
N LEU A 111 -11.69 -0.37 4.15
CA LEU A 111 -11.57 -1.82 4.24
C LEU A 111 -10.67 -2.26 5.40
N TYR A 112 -9.50 -1.63 5.53
CA TYR A 112 -8.55 -1.95 6.60
C TYR A 112 -9.05 -1.54 7.98
N TYR A 113 -9.76 -0.42 8.08
CA TYR A 113 -10.44 -0.04 9.31
C TYR A 113 -11.48 -1.10 9.73
N GLU A 114 -12.27 -1.60 8.79
CA GLU A 114 -13.27 -2.64 9.08
C GLU A 114 -12.61 -3.98 9.44
N TYR A 115 -11.49 -4.34 8.82
CA TYR A 115 -10.70 -5.51 9.25
C TYR A 115 -10.18 -5.37 10.68
N GLU A 116 -9.69 -4.19 11.07
CA GLU A 116 -9.29 -3.94 12.46
C GLU A 116 -10.46 -4.13 13.43
N LEU A 117 -11.67 -3.71 13.06
CA LEU A 117 -12.85 -3.92 13.88
C LEU A 117 -13.18 -5.40 14.05
N ILE A 118 -13.04 -6.21 13.01
CA ILE A 118 -13.17 -7.67 13.11
C ILE A 118 -12.14 -8.24 14.08
N VAL A 119 -10.86 -7.87 13.93
CA VAL A 119 -9.79 -8.32 14.82
C VAL A 119 -10.07 -7.95 16.28
N ARG A 120 -10.55 -6.73 16.55
CA ARG A 120 -10.95 -6.31 17.90
C ARG A 120 -12.09 -7.17 18.44
N LYS A 121 -13.11 -7.47 17.64
CA LYS A 121 -14.23 -8.33 18.06
C LYS A 121 -13.79 -9.77 18.35
N ILE A 122 -12.87 -10.32 17.54
CA ILE A 122 -12.26 -11.63 17.77
C ILE A 122 -11.49 -11.64 19.09
N ASN A 123 -10.68 -10.61 19.36
CA ASN A 123 -9.95 -10.50 20.62
C ASN A 123 -10.89 -10.39 21.82
N ILE A 124 -11.98 -9.63 21.72
CA ILE A 124 -13.00 -9.56 22.79
C ILE A 124 -13.65 -10.93 23.02
N GLN A 125 -13.99 -11.65 21.94
CA GLN A 125 -14.52 -13.02 22.05
C GLN A 125 -13.53 -13.96 22.75
N LEU A 126 -12.24 -13.84 22.43
CA LEU A 126 -11.17 -14.60 23.05
C LEU A 126 -11.08 -14.30 24.55
N ASP A 127 -11.02 -13.02 24.94
CA ASP A 127 -10.94 -12.56 26.33
C ASP A 127 -12.15 -13.04 27.16
N MET A 128 -13.34 -13.02 26.56
CA MET A 128 -14.56 -13.56 27.19
C MET A 128 -14.47 -15.06 27.43
N SER A 129 -13.78 -15.79 26.56
CA SER A 129 -13.64 -17.25 26.65
C SER A 129 -12.69 -17.67 27.79
N PHE A 130 -11.80 -16.77 28.23
CA PHE A 130 -10.88 -17.00 29.36
C PHE A 130 -11.32 -16.33 30.67
N THR A 131 -12.48 -15.68 30.68
CA THR A 131 -13.03 -15.04 31.88
C THR A 131 -13.71 -16.06 32.80
N PRO A 132 -13.50 -16.03 34.13
CA PRO A 132 -14.14 -16.97 35.07
C PRO A 132 -15.67 -16.87 35.13
N LEU A 133 -16.24 -15.81 34.55
CA LEU A 133 -17.68 -15.55 34.46
C LEU A 133 -18.31 -16.10 33.16
N VAL A 134 -17.59 -16.91 32.37
CA VAL A 134 -18.04 -17.42 31.05
C VAL A 134 -19.38 -18.17 31.10
N THR A 135 -19.72 -18.77 32.24
CA THR A 135 -20.96 -19.54 32.44
C THR A 135 -22.15 -18.66 32.85
N MET A 136 -21.95 -17.36 33.11
CA MET A 136 -23.03 -16.45 33.43
C MET A 136 -23.91 -16.20 32.18
N PRO A 137 -25.25 -16.24 32.30
CA PRO A 137 -26.16 -16.03 31.16
C PRO A 137 -25.90 -14.74 30.39
N GLN A 138 -25.54 -13.67 31.10
CA GLN A 138 -25.21 -12.36 30.53
C GLN A 138 -24.01 -12.42 29.58
N PHE A 139 -22.96 -13.17 29.95
CA PHE A 139 -21.77 -13.37 29.13
C PHE A 139 -22.06 -14.23 27.90
N THR A 140 -22.90 -15.25 28.05
CA THR A 140 -23.33 -16.10 26.93
C THR A 140 -24.12 -15.29 25.90
N GLN A 141 -25.02 -14.41 26.36
CA GLN A 141 -25.78 -13.51 25.49
C GLN A 141 -24.88 -12.48 24.80
N LEU A 142 -23.94 -11.85 25.53
CA LEU A 142 -23.01 -10.89 24.95
C LEU A 142 -22.10 -11.54 23.89
N ARG A 143 -21.61 -12.76 24.17
CA ARG A 143 -20.84 -13.54 23.20
C ARG A 143 -21.65 -13.82 21.93
N SER A 144 -22.94 -14.19 22.05
CA SER A 144 -23.77 -14.44 20.87
C SER A 144 -23.97 -13.19 20.02
N LEU A 145 -24.13 -12.02 20.65
CA LEU A 145 -24.21 -10.72 19.96
C LEU A 145 -22.92 -10.39 19.21
N ILE A 146 -21.76 -10.61 19.84
CA ILE A 146 -20.45 -10.38 19.21
C ILE A 146 -20.26 -11.31 18.02
N VAL A 147 -20.51 -12.62 18.19
CA VAL A 147 -20.39 -13.61 17.12
C VAL A 147 -21.33 -13.27 15.96
N GLY A 148 -22.59 -12.93 16.26
CA GLY A 148 -23.56 -12.49 15.24
C GLY A 148 -23.09 -11.25 14.48
N SER A 149 -22.50 -10.28 15.18
CA SER A 149 -21.93 -9.08 14.57
C SER A 149 -20.71 -9.37 13.69
N ILE A 150 -19.83 -10.30 14.10
CA ILE A 150 -18.69 -10.75 13.28
C ILE A 150 -19.22 -11.40 12.00
N LEU A 151 -20.14 -12.35 12.12
CA LEU A 151 -20.69 -13.08 10.96
C LEU A 151 -21.32 -12.14 9.94
N GLN A 152 -22.14 -11.19 10.39
CA GLN A 152 -22.77 -10.21 9.51
C GLN A 152 -21.73 -9.32 8.80
N GLN A 153 -20.71 -8.88 9.52
CA GLN A 153 -19.69 -8.00 8.97
C GLN A 153 -18.74 -8.75 8.02
N CYS A 154 -18.45 -10.04 8.26
CA CYS A 154 -17.68 -10.88 7.33
C CYS A 154 -18.31 -10.90 5.92
N ASP A 155 -19.63 -11.02 5.82
CA ASP A 155 -20.31 -11.07 4.51
C ASP A 155 -20.15 -9.77 3.71
N VAL A 156 -20.28 -8.63 4.39
CA VAL A 156 -20.07 -7.31 3.80
C VAL A 156 -18.62 -7.16 3.37
N LEU A 157 -17.69 -7.51 4.26
CA LEU A 157 -16.26 -7.34 4.01
C LEU A 157 -15.74 -8.23 2.88
N ILE A 158 -16.20 -9.47 2.77
CA ILE A 158 -15.83 -10.34 1.65
C ILE A 158 -16.20 -9.68 0.33
N LYS A 159 -17.42 -9.14 0.23
CA LYS A 159 -17.88 -8.44 -0.98
C LYS A 159 -17.03 -7.21 -1.28
N GLU A 160 -16.82 -6.33 -0.31
CA GLU A 160 -16.01 -5.11 -0.47
C GLU A 160 -14.56 -5.43 -0.84
N SER A 161 -14.01 -6.51 -0.28
CA SER A 161 -12.67 -7.00 -0.60
C SER A 161 -12.55 -7.42 -2.06
N TYR A 162 -13.56 -8.13 -2.59
CA TYR A 162 -13.60 -8.48 -4.02
C TYR A 162 -13.71 -7.25 -4.92
N GLU A 163 -14.47 -6.23 -4.52
CA GLU A 163 -14.55 -4.97 -5.27
C GLU A 163 -13.18 -4.27 -5.33
N VAL A 164 -12.47 -4.21 -4.20
CA VAL A 164 -11.11 -3.65 -4.14
C VAL A 164 -10.11 -4.49 -4.95
N LEU A 165 -10.20 -5.82 -4.94
CA LEU A 165 -9.36 -6.67 -5.77
C LEU A 165 -9.58 -6.42 -7.27
N CYS A 166 -10.84 -6.19 -7.68
CA CYS A 166 -11.16 -5.81 -9.05
C CYS A 166 -10.52 -4.47 -9.41
N ASP A 167 -10.62 -3.47 -8.54
CA ASP A 167 -9.99 -2.16 -8.73
C ASP A 167 -8.46 -2.29 -8.87
N ILE A 168 -7.80 -3.10 -8.02
CA ILE A 168 -6.36 -3.36 -8.11
C ILE A 168 -6.00 -4.01 -9.46
N LYS A 169 -6.81 -4.97 -9.93
CA LYS A 169 -6.59 -5.62 -11.23
C LYS A 169 -6.64 -4.61 -12.38
N ILE A 170 -7.63 -3.72 -12.39
CA ILE A 170 -7.76 -2.65 -13.40
C ILE A 170 -6.55 -1.70 -13.36
N LEU A 171 -6.12 -1.31 -12.16
CA LEU A 171 -4.96 -0.42 -11.97
C LEU A 171 -3.63 -1.06 -12.39
N THR A 172 -3.49 -2.37 -12.23
CA THR A 172 -2.29 -3.12 -12.64
C THR A 172 -2.27 -3.41 -14.15
N GLU A 173 -3.43 -3.64 -14.77
CA GLU A 173 -3.54 -3.87 -16.22
C GLU A 173 -3.38 -2.59 -17.04
N SER A 174 -3.96 -1.47 -16.58
CA SER A 174 -3.83 -0.15 -17.25
C SER A 174 -2.40 0.39 -17.31
N ARG A 175 -1.47 -0.15 -16.51
CA ARG A 175 -0.06 0.24 -16.49
C ARG A 175 0.86 -0.64 -17.34
N LYS A 176 0.35 -1.71 -17.94
CA LYS A 176 1.12 -2.55 -18.88
C LYS A 176 1.17 -1.98 -20.31
N VAL A 177 0.37 -0.93 -20.58
CA VAL A 177 0.33 -0.18 -21.85
C VAL A 177 1.20 1.06 -21.74
#